data_AF-A0A0H2KM50-F1
#
_entry.id   AF-A0A0H2KM50-F1
#
_cell.length_a   1.000
_cell.length_b   1.000
_cell.length_c   1.000
_cell.angle_alpha   90.00
_cell.angle_beta   90.00
_cell.angle_gamma   90.00
#
_symmetry.space_group_name_H-M   'P 1'
#
loop_
_entity.id
_entity.type
_entity.pdbx_description
1 polymer ?
#
loop_
_entity_poly.entity_id
_entity_poly.type
_entity_poly.pdbx_seq_one_letter_code
_entity_poly.pdbx_strand_id
1 'polypeptide(L)'
;MFPPIPNPLTIVVESAASEPSWWQTWGPTLVPLLVSLVALGGVIYAQRKTGKNMIVAERERARLAEIAEDKRAALAIEAENVRAKAALDAENARHANAIRQATHAHVVDNIRDLYLEIEAARHELSRACWFITNMTKDNALDWLNMTPGGVERLDEAMNAFSKVDDRASLFGSNEVSFLTSKIFGTAFGLSMDLGEIKHLSEADDVDEAQITKLVARARRLQQECRELLQQMRSEMHVSTNATAATT
;
A
#
# COMPACT_ATOMS: atom_id res chain seq x y z
N MET A 1 48.40 -22.01 -95.80
CA MET A 1 49.31 -22.29 -94.67
C MET A 1 49.85 -20.96 -94.20
N PHE A 2 49.38 -20.45 -93.06
CA PHE A 2 49.85 -19.17 -92.50
C PHE A 2 51.09 -19.40 -91.63
N PRO A 3 52.13 -18.54 -91.70
CA PRO A 3 53.28 -18.65 -90.80
C PRO A 3 52.88 -18.24 -89.36
N PRO A 4 53.49 -18.84 -88.33
CA PRO A 4 53.21 -18.51 -86.94
C PRO A 4 53.67 -17.07 -86.61
N ILE A 5 52.80 -16.34 -85.92
CA ILE A 5 53.09 -15.00 -85.41
C ILE A 5 54.14 -15.13 -84.29
N PRO A 6 55.28 -14.44 -84.37
CA PRO A 6 56.32 -14.54 -83.35
C PRO A 6 55.84 -13.97 -82.02
N ASN A 7 56.15 -14.70 -80.95
CA ASN A 7 55.86 -14.33 -79.58
C ASN A 7 56.55 -12.98 -79.26
N PRO A 8 55.89 -11.99 -78.64
CA PRO A 8 56.50 -10.68 -78.34
C PRO A 8 57.77 -10.78 -77.48
N LEU A 9 57.95 -11.87 -76.73
CA LEU A 9 59.19 -12.14 -75.99
C LEU A 9 60.40 -12.44 -76.90
N THR A 10 60.19 -12.99 -78.10
CA THR A 10 61.30 -13.29 -79.03
C THR A 10 61.85 -12.03 -79.71
N ILE A 11 60.98 -11.04 -79.97
CA ILE A 11 61.37 -9.77 -80.62
C ILE A 11 62.22 -8.88 -79.68
N VAL A 12 61.96 -8.94 -78.36
CA VAL A 12 62.74 -8.19 -77.37
C VAL A 12 64.13 -8.80 -77.16
N VAL A 13 64.28 -10.11 -77.35
CA VAL A 13 65.58 -10.80 -77.20
C VAL A 13 66.47 -10.61 -78.43
N GLU A 14 65.91 -10.59 -79.65
CA GLU A 14 66.71 -10.35 -80.88
C GLU A 14 67.17 -8.89 -81.03
N SER A 15 66.38 -7.91 -80.59
CA SER A 15 66.80 -6.49 -80.62
C SER A 15 67.86 -6.12 -79.57
N ALA A 16 68.06 -6.96 -78.54
CA ALA A 16 69.12 -6.77 -77.55
C ALA A 16 70.51 -7.27 -78.03
N ALA A 17 70.57 -8.03 -79.14
CA ALA A 17 71.79 -8.71 -79.59
C ALA A 17 72.59 -7.97 -80.68
N SER A 18 72.07 -6.90 -81.29
CA SER A 18 72.64 -6.35 -82.54
C SER A 18 73.29 -4.96 -82.47
N GLU A 19 73.56 -4.38 -81.30
CA GLU A 19 74.33 -3.13 -81.19
C GLU A 19 75.39 -3.21 -80.08
N PRO A 20 76.56 -2.53 -80.19
CA PRO A 20 77.49 -2.31 -79.09
C PRO A 20 76.83 -1.32 -78.12
N SER A 21 75.83 -1.85 -77.43
CA SER A 21 74.97 -1.13 -76.53
C SER A 21 75.81 -0.67 -75.35
N TRP A 22 75.65 0.61 -75.02
CA TRP A 22 76.12 1.28 -73.81
C TRP A 22 75.95 0.46 -72.50
N TRP A 23 75.13 -0.60 -72.54
CA TRP A 23 74.98 -1.64 -71.55
C TRP A 23 76.22 -2.53 -71.30
N GLN A 24 77.12 -2.77 -72.26
CA GLN A 24 78.32 -3.57 -71.98
C GLN A 24 79.34 -2.82 -71.10
N THR A 25 79.42 -1.49 -71.24
CA THR A 25 80.40 -0.67 -70.50
C THR A 25 79.88 -0.23 -69.13
N TRP A 26 78.59 0.07 -69.01
CA TRP A 26 77.99 0.56 -67.75
C TRP A 26 76.92 -0.34 -67.15
N GLY A 27 76.41 -1.34 -67.88
CA GLY A 27 75.39 -2.27 -67.41
C GLY A 27 75.81 -3.13 -66.21
N PRO A 28 77.07 -3.62 -66.10
CA PRO A 28 77.50 -4.38 -64.93
C PRO A 28 77.47 -3.59 -63.62
N THR A 29 77.53 -2.25 -63.68
CA THR A 29 77.53 -1.36 -62.52
C THR A 29 76.20 -0.64 -62.29
N LEU A 30 75.52 -0.19 -63.35
CA LEU A 30 74.24 0.52 -63.26
C LEU A 30 73.05 -0.40 -62.92
N VAL A 31 73.03 -1.63 -63.44
CA VAL A 31 71.92 -2.56 -63.21
C VAL A 31 71.81 -2.99 -61.75
N PRO A 32 72.89 -3.45 -61.08
CA PRO A 32 72.82 -3.76 -59.66
C PRO A 32 72.41 -2.54 -58.83
N LEU A 33 72.86 -1.33 -59.20
CA LEU A 33 72.56 -0.11 -58.48
C LEU A 33 71.08 0.30 -58.61
N LEU A 34 70.51 0.20 -59.81
CA LEU A 34 69.08 0.41 -60.05
C LEU A 34 68.21 -0.65 -59.36
N VAL A 35 68.59 -1.92 -59.43
CA VAL A 35 67.89 -3.01 -58.72
C VAL A 35 67.93 -2.77 -57.20
N SER A 36 69.07 -2.33 -56.67
CA SER A 36 69.23 -1.98 -55.25
C SER A 36 68.35 -0.80 -54.85
N LEU A 37 68.28 0.25 -55.67
CA LEU A 37 67.42 1.42 -55.42
C LEU A 37 65.93 1.07 -55.48
N VAL A 38 65.51 0.26 -56.45
CA VAL A 38 64.11 -0.22 -56.55
C VAL A 38 63.76 -1.12 -55.36
N ALA A 39 64.67 -2.02 -54.97
CA ALA A 39 64.50 -2.84 -53.78
C ALA A 39 64.39 -1.99 -52.50
N LEU A 40 65.25 -0.99 -52.34
CA LEU A 40 65.21 -0.04 -51.21
C LEU A 40 63.89 0.75 -51.21
N GLY A 41 63.46 1.25 -52.37
CA GLY A 41 62.17 1.93 -52.54
C GLY A 41 60.99 1.03 -52.17
N GLY A 42 61.04 -0.24 -52.56
CA GLY A 42 60.06 -1.27 -52.18
C GLY A 42 59.99 -1.49 -50.67
N VAL A 43 61.15 -1.58 -49.99
CA VAL A 43 61.23 -1.73 -48.53
C VAL A 43 60.66 -0.50 -47.81
N ILE A 44 61.06 0.71 -48.22
CA ILE A 44 60.57 1.97 -47.63
C ILE A 44 59.06 2.09 -47.83
N TYR A 45 58.55 1.77 -49.03
CA TYR A 45 57.12 1.79 -49.31
C TYR A 45 56.35 0.75 -48.49
N ALA A 46 56.87 -0.48 -48.40
CA ALA A 46 56.27 -1.53 -47.60
C ALA A 46 56.23 -1.14 -46.12
N GLN A 47 57.33 -0.66 -45.54
CA GLN A 47 57.37 -0.18 -44.16
C GLN A 47 56.38 0.96 -43.91
N ARG A 48 56.30 1.92 -44.84
CA ARG A 48 55.33 3.04 -44.73
C ARG A 48 53.88 2.55 -44.80
N LYS A 49 53.57 1.57 -45.65
CA LYS A 49 52.23 0.99 -45.76
C LYS A 49 51.86 0.19 -44.50
N THR A 50 52.78 -0.61 -43.97
CA THR A 50 52.58 -1.36 -42.72
C THR A 50 52.37 -0.42 -41.53
N GLY A 51 53.16 0.66 -41.43
CA GLY A 51 52.99 1.67 -40.39
C GLY A 51 51.63 2.37 -40.43
N LYS A 52 51.14 2.73 -41.63
CA LYS A 52 49.79 3.30 -41.78
C LYS A 52 48.69 2.31 -41.35
N ASN A 53 48.80 1.05 -41.76
CA ASN A 53 47.82 0.03 -41.38
C ASN A 53 47.81 -0.21 -39.88
N MET A 54 48.97 -0.19 -39.24
CA MET A 54 49.09 -0.33 -37.78
C MET A 54 48.40 0.83 -37.04
N ILE A 55 48.61 2.08 -37.48
CA ILE A 55 47.96 3.26 -36.88
C ILE A 55 46.43 3.18 -37.03
N VAL A 56 45.93 2.74 -38.19
CA VAL A 56 44.49 2.57 -38.40
C VAL A 56 43.92 1.47 -37.49
N ALA A 57 44.60 0.32 -37.42
CA ALA A 57 44.18 -0.78 -36.56
C ALA A 57 44.19 -0.41 -35.06
N GLU A 58 45.17 0.39 -34.62
CA GLU A 58 45.25 0.87 -33.25
C GLU A 58 44.12 1.87 -32.92
N ARG A 59 43.80 2.78 -33.85
CA ARG A 59 42.64 3.69 -33.70
C ARG A 59 41.32 2.93 -33.64
N GLU A 60 41.15 1.88 -34.45
CA GLU A 60 39.95 1.03 -34.39
C GLU A 60 39.84 0.30 -33.05
N ARG A 61 40.95 -0.24 -32.53
CA ARG A 61 40.98 -0.87 -31.20
C ARG A 61 40.64 0.13 -30.10
N ALA A 62 41.20 1.34 -30.14
CA ALA A 62 40.91 2.39 -29.17
C ALA A 62 39.42 2.79 -29.21
N ARG A 63 38.85 2.98 -30.42
CA ARG A 63 37.44 3.31 -30.58
C ARG A 63 36.51 2.19 -30.09
N LEU A 64 36.85 0.93 -30.35
CA LEU A 64 36.08 -0.21 -29.85
C LEU A 64 36.16 -0.34 -28.33
N ALA A 65 37.31 -0.01 -27.72
CA ALA A 65 37.47 0.02 -26.28
C ALA A 65 36.59 1.12 -25.64
N GLU A 66 36.59 2.33 -26.21
CA GLU A 66 35.74 3.45 -25.78
C GLU A 66 34.24 3.07 -25.84
N ILE A 67 33.79 2.51 -26.98
CA ILE A 67 32.40 2.04 -27.13
C ILE A 67 32.05 0.94 -26.11
N ALA A 68 33.00 0.06 -25.79
CA ALA A 68 32.78 -1.00 -24.81
C ALA A 68 32.68 -0.43 -23.38
N GLU A 69 33.45 0.61 -23.06
CA GLU A 69 33.38 1.30 -21.78
C GLU A 69 32.08 2.09 -21.62
N ASP A 70 31.66 2.84 -22.64
CA ASP A 70 30.38 3.57 -22.65
C ASP A 70 29.19 2.62 -22.44
N LYS A 71 29.22 1.45 -23.08
CA LYS A 71 28.19 0.42 -22.88
C LYS A 71 28.19 -0.13 -21.46
N ARG A 72 29.35 -0.34 -20.85
CA ARG A 72 29.45 -0.79 -19.45
C ARG A 72 28.93 0.28 -18.49
N ALA A 73 29.26 1.56 -18.73
CA ALA A 73 28.77 2.68 -17.95
C ALA A 73 27.24 2.81 -18.04
N ALA A 74 26.68 2.73 -19.26
CA ALA A 74 25.24 2.79 -19.47
C ALA A 74 24.50 1.65 -18.76
N LEU A 75 25.00 0.42 -18.85
CA LEU A 75 24.44 -0.73 -18.15
C LEU A 75 24.54 -0.60 -16.62
N ALA A 76 25.61 -0.01 -16.11
CA ALA A 76 25.76 0.25 -14.68
C ALA A 76 24.73 1.26 -14.18
N ILE A 77 24.52 2.35 -14.92
CA ILE A 77 23.50 3.37 -14.60
C ILE A 77 22.09 2.78 -14.66
N GLU A 78 21.78 1.97 -15.68
CA GLU A 78 20.48 1.32 -15.81
C GLU A 78 20.23 0.35 -14.64
N ALA A 79 21.22 -0.46 -14.27
CA ALA A 79 21.13 -1.37 -13.13
C ALA A 79 20.93 -0.61 -11.80
N GLU A 80 21.57 0.55 -11.63
CA GLU A 80 21.37 1.40 -10.45
C GLU A 80 19.96 2.00 -10.43
N ASN A 81 19.46 2.51 -11.55
CA ASN A 81 18.10 3.04 -11.66
C ASN A 81 17.04 1.96 -11.34
N VAL A 82 17.25 0.72 -11.78
CA VAL A 82 16.35 -0.40 -11.44
C VAL A 82 16.38 -0.69 -9.94
N ARG A 83 17.57 -0.69 -9.31
CA ARG A 83 17.68 -0.89 -7.86
C ARG A 83 17.04 0.25 -7.07
N ALA A 84 17.25 1.50 -7.49
CA ALA A 84 16.66 2.68 -6.86
C ALA A 84 15.14 2.65 -6.95
N LYS A 85 14.59 2.29 -8.12
CA LYS A 85 13.14 2.11 -8.29
C LYS A 85 12.59 1.00 -7.41
N ALA A 86 13.25 -0.16 -7.37
CA ALA A 86 12.83 -1.27 -6.52
C ALA A 86 12.86 -0.90 -5.01
N ALA A 87 13.85 -0.12 -4.59
CA ALA A 87 13.94 0.38 -3.22
C ALA A 87 12.78 1.34 -2.89
N LEU A 88 12.46 2.26 -3.80
CA LEU A 88 11.36 3.21 -3.66
C LEU A 88 10.00 2.49 -3.64
N ASP A 89 9.79 1.51 -4.50
CA ASP A 89 8.58 0.70 -4.53
C ASP A 89 8.41 -0.12 -3.24
N ALA A 90 9.51 -0.69 -2.72
CA ALA A 90 9.50 -1.39 -1.44
C ALA A 90 9.21 -0.46 -0.25
N GLU A 91 9.72 0.77 -0.27
CA GLU A 91 9.44 1.77 0.76
C GLU A 91 7.97 2.23 0.71
N ASN A 92 7.45 2.50 -0.49
CA ASN A 92 6.04 2.83 -0.68
C ASN A 92 5.11 1.71 -0.17
N ALA A 93 5.47 0.45 -0.42
CA ALA A 93 4.72 -0.70 0.10
C ALA A 93 4.75 -0.75 1.64
N ARG A 94 5.90 -0.43 2.27
CA ARG A 94 6.00 -0.34 3.73
C ARG A 94 5.13 0.79 4.29
N HIS A 95 5.19 1.98 3.70
CA HIS A 95 4.36 3.12 4.11
C HIS A 95 2.87 2.82 3.95
N ALA A 96 2.46 2.21 2.84
CA ALA A 96 1.07 1.80 2.63
C ALA A 96 0.60 0.79 3.68
N ASN A 97 1.43 -0.20 4.03
CA ASN A 97 1.10 -1.16 5.09
C ASN A 97 1.04 -0.48 6.47
N ALA A 98 1.96 0.45 6.78
CA ALA A 98 1.95 1.20 8.02
C ALA A 98 0.68 2.05 8.17
N ILE A 99 0.25 2.74 7.10
CA ILE A 99 -1.00 3.50 7.09
C ILE A 99 -2.20 2.57 7.34
N ARG A 100 -2.27 1.42 6.66
CA ARG A 100 -3.36 0.45 6.88
C ARG A 100 -3.41 -0.04 8.32
N GLN A 101 -2.26 -0.36 8.91
CA GLN A 101 -2.17 -0.81 10.30
C GLN A 101 -2.60 0.31 11.27
N ALA A 102 -2.16 1.55 11.04
CA ALA A 102 -2.54 2.70 11.86
C ALA A 102 -4.06 2.98 11.77
N THR A 103 -4.63 2.95 10.57
CA THR A 103 -6.09 3.12 10.38
C THR A 103 -6.87 1.98 11.06
N HIS A 104 -6.40 0.74 10.93
CA HIS A 104 -7.02 -0.40 11.61
C HIS A 104 -6.98 -0.25 13.13
N ALA A 105 -5.83 0.11 13.70
CA ALA A 105 -5.69 0.35 15.13
C ALA A 105 -6.65 1.46 15.62
N HIS A 106 -6.72 2.57 14.90
CA HIS A 106 -7.63 3.68 15.23
C HIS A 106 -9.11 3.26 15.19
N VAL A 107 -9.52 2.41 14.24
CA VAL A 107 -10.89 1.87 14.20
C VAL A 107 -11.15 0.96 15.40
N VAL A 108 -10.21 0.08 15.75
CA VAL A 108 -10.33 -0.82 16.89
C VAL A 108 -10.45 -0.03 18.21
N ASP A 109 -9.63 1.02 18.38
CA ASP A 109 -9.68 1.88 19.57
C ASP A 109 -11.04 2.60 19.67
N ASN A 110 -11.56 3.15 18.56
CA ASN A 110 -12.89 3.78 18.56
C ASN A 110 -14.03 2.81 18.90
N ILE A 111 -13.96 1.56 18.41
CA ILE A 111 -14.95 0.53 18.74
C ILE A 111 -14.87 0.19 20.23
N ARG A 112 -13.66 0.07 20.78
CA ARG A 112 -13.45 -0.19 22.21
C ARG A 112 -14.03 0.94 23.06
N ASP A 113 -13.74 2.19 22.71
CA ASP A 113 -14.25 3.36 23.43
C ASP A 113 -15.78 3.43 23.35
N LEU A 114 -16.36 3.17 22.18
CA LEU A 114 -17.82 3.03 22.03
C LEU A 114 -18.36 1.98 22.99
N TYR A 115 -17.71 0.82 23.12
CA TYR A 115 -18.23 -0.27 23.95
C TYR A 115 -18.16 0.09 25.44
N LEU A 116 -17.13 0.80 25.87
CA LEU A 116 -17.05 1.33 27.24
C LEU A 116 -18.15 2.36 27.51
N GLU A 117 -18.43 3.23 26.55
CA GLU A 117 -19.52 4.22 26.66
C GLU A 117 -20.89 3.56 26.70
N ILE A 118 -21.15 2.57 25.83
CA ILE A 118 -22.38 1.77 25.84
C ILE A 118 -22.54 1.08 27.19
N GLU A 119 -21.48 0.46 27.71
CA GLU A 119 -21.54 -0.23 29.00
C GLU A 119 -21.89 0.73 30.15
N ALA A 120 -21.27 1.91 30.19
CA ALA A 120 -21.56 2.94 31.18
C ALA A 120 -23.01 3.45 31.08
N ALA A 121 -23.47 3.82 29.88
CA ALA A 121 -24.82 4.33 29.68
C ALA A 121 -25.89 3.28 29.99
N ARG A 122 -25.69 2.04 29.53
CA ARG A 122 -26.56 0.90 29.83
C ARG A 122 -26.62 0.63 31.33
N HIS A 123 -25.51 0.76 32.05
CA HIS A 123 -25.47 0.53 33.48
C HIS A 123 -26.33 1.54 34.24
N GLU A 124 -26.25 2.83 33.89
CA GLU A 124 -27.12 3.86 34.48
C GLU A 124 -28.60 3.62 34.15
N LEU A 125 -28.91 3.27 32.91
CA LEU A 125 -30.28 2.93 32.50
C LEU A 125 -30.83 1.70 33.28
N SER A 126 -30.01 0.66 33.43
CA SER A 126 -30.39 -0.53 34.18
C SER A 126 -30.56 -0.24 35.67
N ARG A 127 -29.77 0.68 36.23
CA ARG A 127 -29.90 1.14 37.61
C ARG A 127 -31.21 1.91 37.81
N ALA A 128 -31.55 2.82 36.89
CA ALA A 128 -32.83 3.53 36.89
C ALA A 128 -34.01 2.54 36.85
N CYS A 129 -33.95 1.53 35.98
CA CYS A 129 -34.96 0.49 35.90
C CYS A 129 -35.09 -0.35 37.17
N TRP A 130 -33.96 -0.63 37.85
CA TRP A 130 -33.96 -1.43 39.08
C TRP A 130 -34.80 -0.77 40.17
N PHE A 131 -34.72 0.55 40.30
CA PHE A 131 -35.57 1.30 41.24
C PHE A 131 -37.05 1.11 40.90
N ILE A 132 -37.43 1.28 39.63
CA ILE A 132 -38.82 1.11 39.16
C ILE A 132 -39.34 -0.31 39.44
N THR A 133 -38.52 -1.33 39.18
CA THR A 133 -38.94 -2.73 39.38
C THR A 133 -39.14 -3.14 40.84
N ASN A 134 -38.58 -2.39 41.78
CA ASN A 134 -38.70 -2.65 43.23
C ASN A 134 -39.73 -1.73 43.92
N MET A 135 -40.47 -0.92 43.16
CA MET A 135 -41.61 -0.18 43.69
C MET A 135 -42.75 -1.16 44.01
N THR A 136 -43.28 -1.08 45.23
CA THR A 136 -44.58 -1.69 45.61
C THR A 136 -45.69 -0.65 45.46
N LYS A 137 -46.96 -1.06 45.41
CA LYS A 137 -48.11 -0.12 45.30
C LYS A 137 -48.09 0.94 46.41
N ASP A 138 -47.83 0.53 47.65
CA ASP A 138 -47.75 1.42 48.81
C ASP A 138 -46.52 2.35 48.76
N ASN A 139 -45.41 1.88 48.18
CA ASN A 139 -44.19 2.69 48.01
C ASN A 139 -44.13 3.46 46.68
N ALA A 140 -45.08 3.24 45.76
CA ALA A 140 -45.05 3.81 44.42
C ALA A 140 -45.44 5.29 44.45
N LEU A 141 -46.52 5.60 45.17
CA LEU A 141 -46.91 6.98 45.47
C LEU A 141 -45.83 7.69 46.29
N ASP A 142 -45.28 7.03 47.31
CA ASP A 142 -44.21 7.59 48.14
C ASP A 142 -42.92 7.83 47.32
N TRP A 143 -42.55 6.96 46.38
CA TRP A 143 -41.36 7.18 45.55
C TRP A 143 -41.56 8.28 44.50
N LEU A 144 -42.75 8.37 43.91
CA LEU A 144 -43.15 9.46 43.01
C LEU A 144 -43.16 10.82 43.75
N ASN A 145 -43.59 10.83 45.01
CA ASN A 145 -43.78 12.06 45.79
C ASN A 145 -42.59 12.43 46.69
N MET A 146 -41.77 11.48 47.17
CA MET A 146 -40.68 11.73 48.13
C MET A 146 -39.32 12.03 47.49
N THR A 147 -39.15 11.87 46.18
CA THR A 147 -37.87 12.18 45.53
C THR A 147 -38.03 12.85 44.18
N PRO A 148 -37.49 14.08 43.99
CA PRO A 148 -37.34 14.71 42.67
C PRO A 148 -36.62 13.84 41.62
N GLY A 149 -35.89 12.80 42.05
CA GLY A 149 -34.91 12.11 41.20
C GLY A 149 -35.41 10.91 40.38
N GLY A 150 -36.65 10.43 40.49
CA GLY A 150 -37.04 9.20 39.80
C GLY A 150 -37.12 9.35 38.27
N VAL A 151 -37.97 10.28 37.84
CA VAL A 151 -38.11 10.69 36.43
C VAL A 151 -36.82 11.34 35.94
N GLU A 152 -36.25 12.25 36.74
CA GLU A 152 -35.04 12.98 36.39
C GLU A 152 -33.84 12.04 36.16
N ARG A 153 -33.64 11.00 36.99
CA ARG A 153 -32.58 10.00 36.77
C ARG A 153 -32.81 9.16 35.52
N LEU A 154 -34.07 8.81 35.22
CA LEU A 154 -34.38 8.07 33.99
C LEU A 154 -34.09 8.94 32.77
N ASP A 155 -34.48 10.22 32.80
CA ASP A 155 -34.22 11.17 31.73
C ASP A 155 -32.73 11.45 31.58
N GLU A 156 -31.97 11.60 32.66
CA GLU A 156 -30.50 11.70 32.64
C GLU A 156 -29.86 10.46 32.02
N ALA A 157 -30.29 9.26 32.43
CA ALA A 157 -29.79 8.00 31.88
C ALA A 157 -30.14 7.84 30.40
N MET A 158 -31.34 8.25 29.99
CA MET A 158 -31.76 8.27 28.59
C MET A 158 -30.96 9.26 27.76
N ASN A 159 -30.71 10.47 28.28
CA ASN A 159 -29.88 11.47 27.62
C ASN A 159 -28.44 10.99 27.45
N ALA A 160 -27.89 10.30 28.45
CA ALA A 160 -26.59 9.65 28.34
C ALA A 160 -26.62 8.54 27.26
N PHE A 161 -27.67 7.72 27.24
CA PHE A 161 -27.81 6.62 26.29
C PHE A 161 -28.02 7.09 24.85
N SER A 162 -28.78 8.17 24.62
CA SER A 162 -29.02 8.76 23.29
C SER A 162 -27.73 9.18 22.60
N LYS A 163 -26.81 9.81 23.34
CA LYS A 163 -25.50 10.20 22.80
C LYS A 163 -24.68 9.01 22.30
N VAL A 164 -24.86 7.87 22.95
CA VAL A 164 -24.14 6.65 22.61
C VAL A 164 -24.85 5.90 21.48
N ASP A 165 -26.18 5.95 21.39
CA ASP A 165 -26.94 5.37 20.26
C ASP A 165 -26.53 5.98 18.91
N ASP A 166 -26.39 7.31 18.85
CA ASP A 166 -25.89 8.00 17.66
C ASP A 166 -24.50 7.47 17.24
N ARG A 167 -23.60 7.24 18.20
CA ARG A 167 -22.26 6.70 17.92
C ARG A 167 -22.30 5.21 17.58
N ALA A 168 -23.19 4.45 18.18
CA ALA A 168 -23.38 3.03 17.87
C ALA A 168 -23.83 2.85 16.42
N SER A 169 -24.59 3.79 15.86
CA SER A 169 -24.96 3.77 14.44
C SER A 169 -23.79 3.95 13.48
N LEU A 170 -22.71 4.61 13.93
CA LEU A 170 -21.54 4.91 13.10
C LEU A 170 -20.42 3.88 13.25
N PHE A 171 -20.21 3.37 14.47
CA PHE A 171 -19.06 2.53 14.80
C PHE A 171 -19.44 1.14 15.33
N GLY A 172 -20.69 0.92 15.71
CA GLY A 172 -21.17 -0.38 16.18
C GLY A 172 -21.43 -1.35 15.03
N SER A 173 -21.50 -2.65 15.36
CA SER A 173 -22.06 -3.64 14.44
C SER A 173 -23.54 -3.34 14.17
N ASN A 174 -24.10 -3.93 13.10
CA ASN A 174 -25.53 -3.80 12.79
C ASN A 174 -26.39 -4.29 13.96
N GLU A 175 -25.99 -5.38 14.62
CA GLU A 175 -26.66 -5.96 15.78
C GLU A 175 -26.57 -5.06 17.01
N VAL A 176 -25.38 -4.49 17.31
CA VAL A 176 -25.20 -3.56 18.44
C VAL A 176 -26.02 -2.30 18.22
N SER A 177 -25.95 -1.70 17.03
CA SER A 177 -26.73 -0.52 16.63
C SER A 177 -28.24 -0.77 16.72
N PHE A 178 -28.71 -1.91 16.22
CA PHE A 178 -30.12 -2.29 16.33
C PHE A 178 -30.56 -2.43 17.79
N LEU A 179 -29.73 -3.06 18.64
CA LEU A 179 -30.04 -3.26 20.05
C LEU A 179 -30.01 -1.95 20.84
N THR A 180 -29.09 -1.02 20.56
CA THR A 180 -29.08 0.30 21.20
C THR A 180 -30.34 1.08 20.83
N SER A 181 -30.72 1.12 19.56
CA SER A 181 -31.95 1.82 19.14
C SER A 181 -33.21 1.20 19.73
N LYS A 182 -33.25 -0.14 19.86
CA LYS A 182 -34.34 -0.87 20.55
C LYS A 182 -34.43 -0.46 22.01
N ILE A 183 -33.31 -0.45 22.74
CA ILE A 183 -33.24 -0.04 24.14
C ILE A 183 -33.68 1.41 24.31
N PHE A 184 -33.23 2.30 23.44
CA PHE A 184 -33.65 3.70 23.45
C PHE A 184 -35.16 3.85 23.28
N GLY A 185 -35.75 3.15 22.31
CA GLY A 185 -37.21 3.14 22.11
C GLY A 185 -37.98 2.61 23.33
N THR A 186 -37.52 1.52 23.94
CA THR A 186 -38.13 0.98 25.17
C THR A 186 -38.00 1.95 26.35
N ALA A 187 -36.84 2.60 26.51
CA ALA A 187 -36.60 3.59 27.55
C ALA A 187 -37.46 4.84 27.38
N PHE A 188 -37.59 5.34 26.15
CA PHE A 188 -38.49 6.44 25.81
C PHE A 188 -39.94 6.12 26.17
N GLY A 189 -40.42 4.92 25.81
CA GLY A 189 -41.74 4.46 26.24
C GLY A 189 -41.88 4.38 27.75
N LEU A 190 -40.83 4.01 28.49
CA LEU A 190 -40.85 3.96 29.95
C LEU A 190 -40.95 5.35 30.57
N SER A 191 -40.21 6.35 30.04
CA SER A 191 -40.29 7.74 30.50
C SER A 191 -41.69 8.34 30.25
N MET A 192 -42.28 8.08 29.08
CA MET A 192 -43.67 8.48 28.78
C MET A 192 -44.69 7.88 29.77
N ASP A 193 -44.62 6.55 30.01
CA ASP A 193 -45.50 5.89 30.99
C ASP A 193 -45.32 6.48 32.41
N LEU A 194 -44.08 6.82 32.79
CA LEU A 194 -43.76 7.40 34.09
C LEU A 194 -44.32 8.83 34.23
N GLY A 195 -44.25 9.63 33.16
CA GLY A 195 -44.85 10.96 33.10
C GLY A 195 -46.38 10.93 33.23
N GLU A 196 -47.04 9.99 32.55
CA GLU A 196 -48.49 9.76 32.68
C GLU A 196 -48.87 9.41 34.13
N ILE A 197 -48.15 8.48 34.76
CA ILE A 197 -48.41 8.08 36.15
C ILE A 197 -48.18 9.24 37.11
N LYS A 198 -47.16 10.09 36.89
CA LYS A 198 -46.91 11.27 37.72
C LYS A 198 -48.11 12.22 37.70
N HIS A 199 -48.67 12.51 36.52
CA HIS A 199 -49.86 13.35 36.40
C HIS A 199 -51.10 12.73 37.08
N LEU A 200 -51.26 11.40 37.01
CA LEU A 200 -52.38 10.71 37.66
C LEU A 200 -52.20 10.59 39.18
N SER A 201 -50.97 10.51 39.66
CA SER A 201 -50.66 10.50 41.10
C SER A 201 -51.03 11.82 41.77
N GLU A 202 -50.94 12.95 41.06
CA GLU A 202 -51.42 14.25 41.56
C GLU A 202 -52.96 14.30 41.68
N ALA A 203 -53.66 13.40 40.97
CA ALA A 203 -55.12 13.28 40.96
C ALA A 203 -55.67 12.15 41.87
N ASP A 204 -54.80 11.39 42.55
CA ASP A 204 -55.15 10.19 43.34
C ASP A 204 -55.81 9.05 42.53
N ASP A 205 -55.56 9.00 41.22
CA ASP A 205 -56.23 8.11 40.25
C ASP A 205 -55.31 6.99 39.70
N VAL A 206 -54.21 6.65 40.39
CA VAL A 206 -53.25 5.65 39.89
C VAL A 206 -53.78 4.23 40.07
N ASP A 207 -54.01 3.54 38.95
CA ASP A 207 -54.47 2.15 38.94
C ASP A 207 -53.30 1.15 39.02
N GLU A 208 -53.54 0.02 39.66
CA GLU A 208 -52.59 -1.10 39.80
C GLU A 208 -52.19 -1.69 38.44
N ALA A 209 -53.07 -1.62 37.45
CA ALA A 209 -52.76 -2.01 36.07
C ALA A 209 -51.63 -1.15 35.46
N GLN A 210 -51.58 0.15 35.77
CA GLN A 210 -50.56 1.06 35.25
C GLN A 210 -49.19 0.79 35.89
N ILE A 211 -49.16 0.56 37.20
CA ILE A 211 -47.94 0.15 37.92
C ILE A 211 -47.43 -1.18 37.36
N THR A 212 -48.31 -2.15 37.11
CA THR A 212 -47.95 -3.45 36.53
C THR A 212 -47.34 -3.30 35.13
N LYS A 213 -47.95 -2.46 34.28
CA LYS A 213 -47.42 -2.14 32.93
C LYS A 213 -46.03 -1.51 33.01
N LEU A 214 -45.83 -0.54 33.91
CA LEU A 214 -44.56 0.15 34.12
C LEU A 214 -43.46 -0.84 34.55
N VAL A 215 -43.74 -1.68 35.55
CA VAL A 215 -42.79 -2.71 36.04
C VAL A 215 -42.45 -3.72 34.94
N ALA A 216 -43.43 -4.15 34.14
CA ALA A 216 -43.21 -5.05 33.02
C ALA A 216 -42.28 -4.43 31.96
N ARG A 217 -42.46 -3.14 31.63
CA ARG A 217 -41.61 -2.42 30.68
C ARG A 217 -40.18 -2.22 31.23
N ALA A 218 -40.03 -1.88 32.51
CA ALA A 218 -38.72 -1.77 33.15
C ALA A 218 -37.95 -3.12 33.17
N ARG A 219 -38.65 -4.24 33.44
CA ARG A 219 -38.04 -5.58 33.35
C ARG A 219 -37.60 -5.93 31.93
N ARG A 220 -38.43 -5.60 30.93
CA ARG A 220 -38.08 -5.76 29.52
C ARG A 220 -36.83 -4.96 29.15
N LEU A 221 -36.75 -3.71 29.58
CA LEU A 221 -35.58 -2.86 29.35
C LEU A 221 -34.30 -3.43 29.98
N GLN A 222 -34.38 -3.96 31.20
CA GLN A 222 -33.27 -4.66 31.85
C GLN A 222 -32.84 -5.93 31.10
N GLN A 223 -33.78 -6.64 30.46
CA GLN A 223 -33.47 -7.80 29.65
C GLN A 223 -32.78 -7.38 28.34
N GLU A 224 -33.29 -6.38 27.64
CA GLU A 224 -32.69 -5.83 26.42
C GLU A 224 -31.27 -5.31 26.69
N CYS A 225 -31.04 -4.65 27.83
CA CYS A 225 -29.69 -4.28 28.28
C CYS A 225 -28.77 -5.50 28.44
N ARG A 226 -29.26 -6.62 29.00
CA ARG A 226 -28.46 -7.85 29.14
C ARG A 226 -28.13 -8.48 27.80
N GLU A 227 -29.08 -8.48 26.87
CA GLU A 227 -28.88 -8.94 25.48
C GLU A 227 -27.78 -8.12 24.79
N LEU A 228 -27.83 -6.78 24.89
CA LEU A 228 -26.78 -5.90 24.36
C LEU A 228 -25.40 -6.22 24.93
N LEU A 229 -25.29 -6.41 26.25
CA LEU A 229 -24.02 -6.76 26.89
C LEU A 229 -23.47 -8.10 26.40
N GLN A 230 -24.34 -9.10 26.20
CA GLN A 230 -23.95 -10.41 25.68
C GLN A 230 -23.43 -10.29 24.24
N GLN A 231 -24.11 -9.49 23.41
CA GLN A 231 -23.70 -9.25 22.04
C GLN A 231 -22.35 -8.52 21.94
N MET A 232 -22.14 -7.46 22.73
CA MET A 232 -20.86 -6.76 22.77
C MET A 232 -19.71 -7.68 23.19
N ARG A 233 -19.95 -8.57 24.16
CA ARG A 233 -18.96 -9.56 24.61
C ARG A 233 -18.64 -10.60 23.54
N SER A 234 -19.65 -11.10 22.82
CA SER A 234 -19.43 -12.09 21.77
C SER A 234 -18.57 -11.49 20.64
N GLU A 235 -18.82 -10.24 20.26
CA GLU A 235 -18.06 -9.53 19.22
C GLU A 235 -16.61 -9.22 19.65
N MET A 236 -16.40 -8.79 20.90
CA MET A 236 -15.04 -8.59 21.42
C MET A 236 -14.22 -9.89 21.42
N HIS A 237 -14.83 -11.02 21.79
CA HIS A 237 -14.11 -12.30 21.79
C HIS A 237 -13.70 -12.75 20.38
N VAL A 238 -14.54 -12.51 19.38
CA VAL A 238 -14.23 -12.80 17.98
C VAL A 238 -13.07 -11.92 17.47
N SER A 239 -13.04 -10.63 17.81
CA SER A 239 -11.97 -9.74 17.37
C SER A 239 -10.62 -10.09 18.00
N THR A 240 -10.58 -10.49 19.27
CA THR A 240 -9.34 -10.94 19.92
C THR A 240 -8.76 -12.21 19.29
N ASN A 241 -9.61 -13.17 18.88
CA ASN A 241 -9.14 -14.42 18.26
C ASN A 241 -8.67 -14.22 16.81
N ALA A 242 -9.30 -13.31 16.06
CA ALA A 242 -8.86 -12.95 14.71
C ALA A 242 -7.49 -12.24 14.72
N THR A 243 -7.24 -11.41 15.73
CA THR A 243 -5.97 -10.69 15.89
C THR A 243 -4.83 -11.64 16.29
N ALA A 244 -5.10 -12.63 17.14
CA ALA A 244 -4.10 -13.63 17.54
C ALA A 244 -3.71 -14.61 16.41
N ALA A 245 -4.57 -14.81 15.41
CA ALA A 245 -4.28 -15.70 14.28
C ALA A 245 -3.43 -15.04 13.17
N THR A 246 -3.23 -13.72 13.22
CA THR A 246 -2.51 -12.93 12.21
C THR A 246 -1.14 -12.44 12.65
N THR A 247 -0.80 -12.62 13.93
CA THR A 247 0.55 -12.42 14.51
C THR A 247 1.32 -13.72 14.56
#